data_AF-A0A7J8H8Q5-F1
#
_entry.id   AF-A0A7J8H8Q5-F1
#
_cell.length_a   1.000
_cell.length_b   1.000
_cell.length_c   1.000
_cell.angle_alpha   90.00
_cell.angle_beta   90.00
_cell.angle_gamma   90.00
#
_symmetry.space_group_name_H-M   'P 1'
#
loop_
_entity.id
_entity.type
_entity.pdbx_description
1 polymer ?
#
loop_
_entity_poly.entity_id
_entity_poly.type
_entity_poly.pdbx_seq_one_letter_code
_entity_poly.pdbx_strand_id
1 'polypeptide(L)'
;MCSAWCTPMGSSVSPYSRETPALVLSSGPIKVPELELIPLETPQALPVMLVHGTFWQHWPSILLRGLSCRGRTHIHLAPGLPGDPGVISGMRPNCEVAVFINGPLALADGIPFFRSANGVILTPGNADGFLLPKYFKEALQLRPTRKPLSLSDNEGTECQSGPRHTSRGRTMIQQ
;
A
#
# COMPACT_ATOMS: atom_id res chain seq x y z
N MET A 1 -34.62 63.72 -51.97
CA MET A 1 -33.63 64.60 -52.66
C MET A 1 -32.42 64.80 -51.74
N CYS A 2 -31.27 65.25 -52.30
CA CYS A 2 -30.13 66.00 -51.69
C CYS A 2 -29.69 65.69 -50.24
N SER A 3 -28.42 65.36 -49.94
CA SER A 3 -27.18 66.21 -49.97
C SER A 3 -27.24 67.39 -48.98
N ALA A 4 -26.24 67.73 -48.15
CA ALA A 4 -24.81 67.36 -47.98
C ALA A 4 -24.40 67.46 -46.46
N TRP A 5 -23.15 67.46 -45.91
CA TRP A 5 -21.71 67.36 -46.31
C TRP A 5 -20.89 66.87 -45.08
N CYS A 6 -19.66 66.30 -45.14
CA CYS A 6 -18.29 66.90 -45.17
C CYS A 6 -17.97 67.99 -44.11
N THR A 7 -16.85 68.02 -43.34
CA THR A 7 -15.67 67.11 -43.14
C THR A 7 -14.96 67.43 -41.76
N PRO A 8 -13.62 67.39 -41.52
CA PRO A 8 -12.76 66.21 -41.28
C PRO A 8 -11.86 66.20 -40.00
N MET A 9 -11.30 65.01 -39.68
CA MET A 9 -9.93 64.69 -39.17
C MET A 9 -9.35 65.18 -37.80
N GLY A 10 -8.72 64.21 -37.11
CA GLY A 10 -7.59 64.38 -36.17
C GLY A 10 -7.84 63.79 -34.75
N SER A 11 -6.90 63.15 -34.03
CA SER A 11 -5.58 62.56 -34.37
C SER A 11 -5.19 61.53 -33.28
N SER A 12 -4.35 60.56 -33.64
CA SER A 12 -3.72 59.50 -32.82
C SER A 12 -3.49 59.70 -31.31
N VAL A 13 -3.79 58.67 -30.50
CA VAL A 13 -2.94 58.16 -29.39
C VAL A 13 -3.20 56.66 -29.10
N SER A 14 -2.26 56.03 -28.38
CA SER A 14 -2.00 54.60 -28.18
C SER A 14 -3.15 53.63 -27.81
N PRO A 15 -3.01 52.32 -28.14
CA PRO A 15 -3.88 51.25 -27.63
C PRO A 15 -3.44 50.72 -26.24
N TYR A 16 -4.20 49.72 -25.74
CA TYR A 16 -3.86 48.83 -24.61
C TYR A 16 -4.17 49.32 -23.18
N SER A 17 -5.44 49.69 -22.93
CA SER A 17 -6.03 49.47 -21.60
C SER A 17 -6.09 47.97 -21.29
N ARG A 18 -5.62 47.57 -20.11
CA ARG A 18 -5.65 46.17 -19.65
C ARG A 18 -6.95 45.86 -18.91
N GLU A 19 -7.90 45.26 -19.60
CA GLU A 19 -9.02 44.58 -18.94
C GLU A 19 -8.68 43.09 -18.79
N THR A 20 -8.08 42.72 -17.65
CA THR A 20 -7.90 41.32 -17.30
C THR A 20 -9.25 40.72 -16.91
N PRO A 21 -9.78 39.71 -17.63
CA PRO A 21 -10.99 39.04 -17.21
C PRO A 21 -10.73 38.34 -15.87
N ALA A 22 -11.55 38.64 -14.86
CA ALA A 22 -11.45 37.99 -13.56
C ALA A 22 -11.76 36.49 -13.73
N LEU A 23 -10.76 35.64 -13.51
CA LEU A 23 -10.95 34.20 -13.52
C LEU A 23 -11.85 33.82 -12.34
N VAL A 24 -13.13 33.58 -12.64
CA VAL A 24 -14.10 33.03 -11.68
C VAL A 24 -13.66 31.61 -11.33
N LEU A 25 -12.89 31.50 -10.25
CA LEU A 25 -12.58 30.23 -9.60
C LEU A 25 -13.87 29.65 -9.04
N SER A 26 -14.57 28.88 -9.89
CA SER A 26 -15.75 28.12 -9.50
C SER A 26 -15.36 27.11 -8.42
N SER A 27 -15.64 27.48 -7.17
CA SER A 27 -15.48 26.64 -5.97
C SER A 27 -16.58 25.58 -5.90
N GLY A 28 -16.81 24.87 -7.00
CA GLY A 28 -17.53 23.61 -6.99
C GLY A 28 -16.85 22.61 -6.04
N PRO A 29 -17.58 21.64 -5.50
CA PRO A 29 -16.98 20.62 -4.66
C PRO A 29 -15.88 19.91 -5.45
N ILE A 30 -14.67 19.82 -4.87
CA ILE A 30 -13.57 19.06 -5.45
C ILE A 30 -14.08 17.63 -5.62
N LYS A 31 -14.32 17.22 -6.87
CA LYS A 31 -14.51 15.82 -7.22
C LYS A 31 -13.16 15.15 -7.00
N VAL A 32 -12.95 14.68 -5.77
CA VAL A 32 -11.87 13.75 -5.44
C VAL A 32 -12.02 12.60 -6.45
N PRO A 33 -11.01 12.31 -7.28
CA PRO A 33 -11.10 11.20 -8.21
C PRO A 33 -11.40 9.93 -7.42
N GLU A 34 -12.48 9.25 -7.80
CA GLU A 34 -12.73 7.90 -7.33
C GLU A 34 -11.49 7.07 -7.64
N LEU A 35 -10.91 6.46 -6.61
CA LEU A 35 -9.52 5.99 -6.64
C LEU A 35 -9.34 5.01 -7.81
N GLU A 36 -8.64 5.43 -8.88
CA GLU A 36 -8.60 4.67 -10.13
C GLU A 36 -7.98 3.28 -9.91
N LEU A 37 -8.85 2.27 -9.89
CA LEU A 37 -8.54 0.86 -9.67
C LEU A 37 -8.71 0.09 -10.98
N ILE A 38 -7.59 -0.27 -11.59
CA ILE A 38 -7.56 -1.11 -12.80
C ILE A 38 -7.67 -2.58 -12.37
N PRO A 39 -8.70 -3.34 -12.79
CA PRO A 39 -8.82 -4.76 -12.44
C PRO A 39 -7.71 -5.59 -13.09
N LEU A 40 -7.26 -6.63 -12.39
CA LEU A 40 -6.21 -7.56 -12.82
C LEU A 40 -6.81 -8.96 -13.01
N GLU A 41 -7.58 -9.12 -14.08
CA GLU A 41 -8.47 -10.28 -14.29
C GLU A 41 -7.74 -11.58 -14.69
N THR A 42 -6.48 -11.49 -15.12
CA THR A 42 -5.69 -12.64 -15.59
C THR A 42 -4.39 -12.83 -14.80
N PRO A 43 -3.89 -14.07 -14.65
CA PRO A 43 -2.58 -14.33 -14.03
C PRO A 43 -1.41 -13.58 -14.69
N GLN A 44 -1.53 -13.20 -15.96
CA GLN A 44 -0.54 -12.44 -16.73
C GLN A 44 -0.62 -10.92 -16.47
N ALA A 45 -1.75 -10.42 -15.96
CA ALA A 45 -1.90 -9.02 -15.54
C ALA A 45 -1.38 -8.77 -14.11
N LEU A 46 -1.24 -9.83 -13.30
CA LEU A 46 -0.63 -9.74 -11.97
C LEU A 46 0.88 -9.45 -12.06
N PRO A 47 1.44 -8.62 -11.17
CA PRO A 47 2.88 -8.53 -10.99
C PRO A 47 3.49 -9.87 -10.57
N VAL A 48 4.76 -10.09 -10.93
CA VAL A 48 5.57 -11.29 -10.61
C VAL A 48 5.63 -11.57 -9.09
N MET A 49 5.49 -10.53 -8.27
CA MET A 49 5.49 -10.62 -6.81
C MET A 49 4.26 -9.90 -6.24
N LEU A 50 3.63 -10.52 -5.24
CA LEU A 50 2.53 -9.94 -4.47
C LEU A 50 2.87 -10.16 -2.99
N VAL A 51 3.33 -9.11 -2.31
CA VAL A 51 3.91 -9.25 -0.95
C VAL A 51 3.20 -8.34 0.05
N HIS A 52 2.79 -8.91 1.19
CA HIS A 52 2.30 -8.15 2.33
C HIS A 52 3.38 -8.00 3.41
N GLY A 53 3.69 -6.77 3.80
CA GLY A 53 4.63 -6.47 4.88
C GLY A 53 3.92 -6.28 6.22
N THR A 54 4.33 -7.03 7.22
CA THR A 54 3.74 -7.01 8.57
C THR A 54 4.79 -7.03 9.68
N PHE A 55 4.33 -6.92 10.93
CA PHE A 55 5.14 -6.97 12.14
C PHE A 55 5.07 -8.38 12.77
N TRP A 56 6.12 -8.78 13.48
CA TRP A 56 6.26 -10.12 14.07
C TRP A 56 5.09 -10.46 15.00
N GLN A 57 4.67 -9.51 15.84
CA GLN A 57 3.50 -9.61 16.72
C GLN A 57 2.16 -9.92 16.01
N HIS A 58 2.09 -9.79 14.68
CA HIS A 58 0.91 -10.13 13.88
C HIS A 58 1.04 -11.44 13.13
N TRP A 59 2.25 -12.00 13.00
CA TRP A 59 2.51 -13.17 12.17
C TRP A 59 1.71 -14.41 12.60
N PRO A 60 1.64 -14.82 13.89
CA PRO A 60 0.84 -15.99 14.29
C PRO A 60 -0.64 -15.85 13.96
N SER A 61 -1.21 -14.65 14.09
CA SER A 61 -2.61 -14.39 13.75
C SER A 61 -2.85 -14.44 12.23
N ILE A 62 -1.89 -13.97 11.44
CA ILE A 62 -1.93 -14.00 9.97
C ILE A 62 -1.74 -15.42 9.44
N LEU A 63 -0.84 -16.22 10.04
CA LEU A 63 -0.63 -17.62 9.71
C LEU A 63 -1.91 -18.45 9.95
N LEU A 64 -2.56 -18.27 11.10
CA LEU A 64 -3.77 -19.01 11.47
C LEU A 64 -5.04 -18.55 10.71
N ARG A 65 -5.20 -17.24 10.45
CA ARG A 65 -6.47 -16.66 9.96
C ARG A 65 -6.41 -16.03 8.57
N GLY A 66 -5.23 -15.88 8.00
CA GLY A 66 -5.02 -15.14 6.75
C GLY A 66 -4.78 -13.65 6.98
N LEU A 67 -4.54 -12.93 5.88
CA LEU A 67 -4.55 -11.47 5.87
C LEU A 67 -5.99 -10.95 5.91
N SER A 68 -6.20 -9.73 6.41
CA SER A 68 -7.51 -9.10 6.50
C SER A 68 -7.42 -7.62 6.16
N CYS A 69 -8.49 -7.04 5.62
CA CYS A 69 -8.62 -5.60 5.40
C CYS A 69 -8.53 -4.77 6.70
N ARG A 70 -8.72 -5.38 7.89
CA ARG A 70 -8.59 -4.74 9.21
C ARG A 70 -9.32 -3.39 9.32
N GLY A 71 -10.60 -3.36 8.92
CA GLY A 71 -11.44 -2.16 8.96
C GLY A 71 -11.23 -1.17 7.80
N ARG A 72 -10.45 -1.55 6.78
CA ARG A 72 -10.35 -0.83 5.49
C ARG A 72 -11.16 -1.57 4.42
N THR A 73 -11.21 -1.00 3.21
CA THR A 73 -11.85 -1.65 2.05
C THR A 73 -11.00 -2.75 1.41
N HIS A 74 -9.67 -2.72 1.56
CA HIS A 74 -8.75 -3.63 0.86
C HIS A 74 -7.55 -4.05 1.73
N ILE A 75 -7.03 -5.25 1.45
CA ILE A 75 -5.68 -5.70 1.78
C ILE A 75 -4.73 -5.06 0.75
N HIS A 76 -3.66 -4.43 1.24
CA HIS A 76 -2.62 -3.84 0.40
C HIS A 76 -1.46 -4.82 0.19
N LEU A 77 -0.99 -4.92 -1.05
CA LEU A 77 0.10 -5.78 -1.51
C LEU A 77 1.10 -4.98 -2.34
N ALA A 78 2.39 -5.26 -2.14
CA ALA A 78 3.49 -4.66 -2.86
C ALA A 78 3.90 -5.51 -4.08
N PRO A 79 4.32 -4.89 -5.20
CA PRO A 79 4.88 -5.59 -6.36
C PRO A 79 6.35 -6.04 -6.17
N GLY A 80 6.92 -5.94 -4.97
CA GLY A 80 8.31 -6.30 -4.64
C GLY A 80 8.66 -6.00 -3.17
N LEU A 81 9.91 -6.25 -2.75
CA LEU A 81 10.41 -6.01 -1.39
C LEU A 81 10.90 -4.57 -1.16
N PRO A 82 11.05 -4.11 0.11
CA PRO A 82 11.65 -2.81 0.39
C PRO A 82 13.13 -2.81 -0.02
N GLY A 83 13.48 -1.92 -0.96
CA GLY A 83 14.83 -1.81 -1.53
C GLY A 83 15.00 -2.43 -2.92
N ASP A 84 13.99 -3.14 -3.45
CA ASP A 84 14.04 -3.65 -4.82
C ASP A 84 13.89 -2.49 -5.83
N PRO A 85 14.65 -2.50 -6.95
CA PRO A 85 14.63 -1.41 -7.93
C PRO A 85 13.24 -1.26 -8.57
N GLY A 86 12.68 -0.05 -8.51
CA GLY A 86 11.35 0.27 -9.01
C GLY A 86 10.21 0.17 -8.00
N VAL A 87 10.45 -0.36 -6.78
CA VAL A 87 9.42 -0.42 -5.72
C VAL A 87 9.33 0.93 -4.99
N ILE A 88 8.67 1.89 -5.65
CA ILE A 88 8.44 3.25 -5.10
C ILE A 88 7.47 3.21 -3.90
N SER A 89 6.51 2.28 -3.90
CA SER A 89 5.57 2.09 -2.79
C SER A 89 5.15 0.63 -2.64
N GLY A 90 4.75 0.23 -1.42
CA GLY A 90 4.18 -1.10 -1.16
C GLY A 90 4.31 -1.58 0.29
N MET A 91 5.46 -1.39 0.93
CA MET A 91 5.72 -1.85 2.31
C MET A 91 6.46 -0.80 3.15
N ARG A 92 6.31 -0.89 4.48
CA ARG A 92 7.04 0.00 5.40
C ARG A 92 8.49 -0.49 5.57
N PRO A 93 9.50 0.40 5.60
CA PRO A 93 10.91 0.01 5.80
C PRO A 93 11.22 -0.68 7.14
N ASN A 94 10.27 -0.75 8.06
CA ASN A 94 10.37 -1.42 9.35
C ASN A 94 9.51 -2.69 9.49
N CYS A 95 8.91 -3.20 8.40
CA CYS A 95 8.28 -4.52 8.43
C CYS A 95 9.30 -5.62 8.81
N GLU A 96 8.82 -6.60 9.57
CA GLU A 96 9.64 -7.69 10.14
C GLU A 96 9.37 -9.03 9.45
N VAL A 97 8.20 -9.17 8.81
CA VAL A 97 7.80 -10.34 8.03
C VAL A 97 7.21 -9.89 6.70
N ALA A 98 7.60 -10.57 5.63
CA ALA A 98 7.00 -10.50 4.30
C ALA A 98 6.22 -11.79 4.03
N VAL A 99 4.94 -11.68 3.66
CA VAL A 99 4.08 -12.81 3.28
C VAL A 99 3.82 -12.72 1.77
N PHE A 100 4.19 -13.75 1.03
CA PHE A 100 4.13 -13.79 -0.43
C PHE A 100 2.86 -14.51 -0.86
N ILE A 101 2.10 -13.92 -1.79
CA ILE A 101 0.77 -14.39 -2.19
C ILE A 101 0.84 -15.12 -3.53
N ASN A 102 0.23 -16.30 -3.59
CA ASN A 102 -0.07 -17.02 -4.82
C ASN A 102 -1.30 -16.37 -5.50
N GLY A 103 -1.07 -15.22 -6.13
CA GLY A 103 -2.12 -14.46 -6.83
C GLY A 103 -2.87 -15.25 -7.91
N PRO A 104 -2.21 -16.06 -8.76
CA PRO A 104 -2.90 -16.90 -9.74
C PRO A 104 -3.89 -17.90 -9.12
N LEU A 105 -3.55 -18.52 -7.99
CA LEU A 105 -4.48 -19.40 -7.25
C LEU A 105 -5.64 -18.60 -6.65
N ALA A 106 -5.36 -17.43 -6.08
CA ALA A 106 -6.40 -16.56 -5.52
C ALA A 106 -7.38 -16.04 -6.60
N LEU A 107 -6.89 -15.66 -7.79
CA LEU A 107 -7.73 -15.32 -8.94
C LEU A 107 -8.58 -16.51 -9.41
N ALA A 108 -8.00 -17.71 -9.51
CA ALA A 108 -8.72 -18.91 -9.91
C ALA A 108 -9.86 -19.27 -8.93
N ASP A 109 -9.64 -19.03 -7.63
CA ASP A 109 -10.65 -19.16 -6.57
C ASP A 109 -11.58 -17.93 -6.45
N GLY A 110 -11.56 -17.01 -7.42
CA GLY A 110 -12.50 -15.89 -7.53
C GLY A 110 -12.19 -14.66 -6.65
N ILE A 111 -10.99 -14.57 -6.06
CA ILE A 111 -10.56 -13.40 -5.27
C ILE A 111 -10.07 -12.30 -6.24
N PRO A 112 -10.73 -11.13 -6.33
CA PRO A 112 -10.35 -10.11 -7.30
C PRO A 112 -9.11 -9.32 -6.85
N PHE A 113 -8.33 -8.85 -7.81
CA PHE A 113 -7.16 -7.98 -7.59
C PHE A 113 -7.27 -6.73 -8.46
N PHE A 114 -6.76 -5.61 -7.93
CA PHE A 114 -6.78 -4.31 -8.57
C PHE A 114 -5.41 -3.64 -8.46
N ARG A 115 -5.03 -2.85 -9.46
CA ARG A 115 -3.87 -1.97 -9.44
C ARG A 115 -4.34 -0.53 -9.31
N SER A 116 -3.89 0.16 -8.26
CA SER A 116 -4.07 1.60 -8.12
C SER A 116 -3.12 2.37 -9.05
N ALA A 117 -3.43 3.63 -9.37
CA ALA A 117 -2.56 4.53 -10.14
C ALA A 117 -1.11 4.63 -9.59
N ASN A 118 -0.91 4.51 -8.27
CA ASN A 118 0.40 4.52 -7.62
C ASN A 118 1.15 3.16 -7.68
N GLY A 119 0.62 2.18 -8.41
CA GLY A 119 1.23 0.85 -8.57
C GLY A 119 1.03 -0.12 -7.40
N VAL A 120 0.44 0.32 -6.28
CA VAL A 120 0.06 -0.56 -5.17
C VAL A 120 -1.05 -1.50 -5.63
N ILE A 121 -0.91 -2.79 -5.31
CA ILE A 121 -1.91 -3.81 -5.61
C ILE A 121 -2.85 -3.95 -4.41
N LEU A 122 -4.13 -4.12 -4.70
CA LEU A 122 -5.22 -4.16 -3.73
C LEU A 122 -6.09 -5.39 -3.99
N THR A 123 -6.59 -6.01 -2.93
CA THR A 123 -7.64 -7.04 -3.00
C THR A 123 -8.59 -6.87 -1.81
N PRO A 124 -9.91 -6.98 -1.98
CA PRO A 124 -10.84 -7.03 -0.84
C PRO A 124 -10.72 -8.35 -0.07
N GLY A 125 -10.04 -9.37 -0.63
CA GLY A 125 -10.09 -10.73 -0.11
C GLY A 125 -11.39 -11.44 -0.52
N ASN A 126 -11.83 -12.40 0.30
CA ASN A 126 -13.10 -13.09 0.17
C ASN A 126 -14.28 -12.23 0.71
N ALA A 127 -15.49 -12.81 0.74
CA ALA A 127 -16.68 -12.14 1.26
C ALA A 127 -16.56 -11.62 2.71
N ASP A 128 -15.68 -12.21 3.54
CA ASP A 128 -15.44 -11.80 4.93
C ASP A 128 -14.36 -10.71 5.05
N GLY A 129 -13.73 -10.30 3.95
CA GLY A 129 -12.59 -9.36 3.95
C GLY A 129 -11.24 -10.01 4.28
N PHE A 130 -11.08 -11.32 3.99
CA PHE A 130 -9.87 -12.11 4.29
C PHE A 130 -9.23 -12.73 3.05
N LEU A 131 -7.89 -12.76 3.04
CA LEU A 131 -7.09 -13.57 2.10
C LEU A 131 -6.47 -14.73 2.90
N LEU A 132 -7.08 -15.90 2.76
CA LEU A 132 -6.82 -17.09 3.59
C LEU A 132 -5.39 -17.66 3.45
N PRO A 133 -4.86 -18.38 4.45
CA PRO A 133 -3.51 -18.93 4.44
C PRO A 133 -3.21 -19.88 3.26
N LYS A 134 -4.22 -20.53 2.67
CA LYS A 134 -4.06 -21.36 1.45
C LYS A 134 -3.53 -20.59 0.24
N TYR A 135 -3.60 -19.26 0.25
CA TYR A 135 -3.03 -18.39 -0.79
C TYR A 135 -1.60 -17.92 -0.47
N PHE A 136 -1.00 -18.31 0.67
CA PHE A 136 0.37 -17.98 0.98
C PHE A 136 1.31 -18.93 0.24
N LYS A 137 2.21 -18.37 -0.57
CA LYS A 137 3.24 -19.12 -1.31
C LYS A 137 4.45 -19.43 -0.43
N GLU A 138 4.89 -18.42 0.32
CA GLU A 138 6.04 -18.46 1.23
C GLU A 138 5.95 -17.28 2.21
N ALA A 139 6.68 -17.37 3.34
CA ALA A 139 6.84 -16.26 4.27
C ALA A 139 8.33 -16.11 4.64
N LEU A 140 8.78 -14.86 4.77
CA LEU A 140 10.16 -14.50 5.02
C LEU A 140 10.23 -13.52 6.20
N GLN A 141 10.93 -13.89 7.27
CA GLN A 141 11.36 -12.92 8.27
C GLN A 141 12.40 -12.00 7.63
N LEU A 142 12.20 -10.69 7.71
CA LEU A 142 13.05 -9.66 7.13
C LEU A 142 14.13 -9.16 8.11
N ARG A 143 13.85 -9.22 9.42
CA ARG A 143 14.71 -8.71 10.50
C ARG A 143 14.63 -9.58 11.76
N PRO A 144 15.71 -9.67 12.58
CA PRO A 144 17.00 -9.01 12.39
C PRO A 144 17.84 -9.62 11.25
N THR A 145 17.66 -10.91 10.98
CA THR A 145 18.24 -11.63 9.84
C THR A 145 17.15 -12.11 8.89
N ARG A 146 17.47 -12.22 7.59
CA ARG A 146 16.56 -12.83 6.61
C ARG A 146 16.53 -14.35 6.80
N LYS A 147 15.37 -14.93 7.09
CA LYS A 147 15.15 -16.39 7.10
C LYS A 147 13.73 -16.77 6.65
N PRO A 148 13.54 -17.91 5.95
CA PRO A 148 12.21 -18.44 5.69
C PRO A 148 11.44 -18.74 6.99
N LEU A 149 10.11 -18.72 6.90
CA LEU A 149 9.19 -19.10 7.97
C LEU A 149 8.30 -20.24 7.48
N SER A 150 7.95 -21.16 8.39
CA SER A 150 6.98 -22.21 8.08
C SER A 150 5.61 -21.64 7.77
N LEU A 151 4.91 -22.22 6.79
CA LEU A 151 3.49 -21.98 6.54
C LEU A 151 2.58 -23.05 7.18
N SER A 152 3.16 -24.08 7.81
CA SER A 152 2.45 -25.07 8.61
C SER A 152 2.81 -24.93 10.09
N ASP A 153 1.81 -24.94 10.95
CA ASP A 153 1.96 -25.01 12.41
C ASP A 153 2.42 -26.42 12.81
N ASN A 154 3.74 -26.65 12.77
CA ASN A 154 4.33 -27.75 13.52
C ASN A 154 4.43 -27.30 14.99
N GLU A 155 3.63 -27.91 15.88
CA GLU A 155 3.87 -27.78 17.32
C GLU A 155 5.31 -28.23 17.64
N GLY A 156 6.09 -27.32 18.22
CA GLY A 156 7.56 -27.42 18.20
C GLY A 156 8.26 -26.34 19.00
N THR A 157 7.85 -26.19 20.26
CA THR A 157 8.59 -25.61 21.40
C THR A 157 9.99 -25.03 21.13
N GLU A 158 10.16 -23.72 21.30
CA GLU A 158 11.18 -23.22 22.25
C GLU A 158 10.83 -21.83 22.81
N CYS A 159 10.65 -21.76 24.13
CA CYS A 159 10.57 -20.50 24.85
C CYS A 159 11.98 -19.99 25.13
N GLN A 160 12.48 -19.03 24.34
CA GLN A 160 13.81 -18.44 24.56
C GLN A 160 13.83 -17.52 25.79
N SER A 161 13.90 -18.13 26.97
CA SER A 161 14.04 -17.46 28.26
C SER A 161 15.52 -17.35 28.67
N GLY A 162 16.08 -16.15 28.63
CA GLY A 162 17.37 -15.87 29.26
C GLY A 162 17.85 -14.42 29.11
N PRO A 163 18.81 -13.97 29.93
CA PRO A 163 19.38 -14.64 31.10
C PRO A 163 18.76 -14.13 32.43
N ARG A 164 18.57 -15.01 33.42
CA ARG A 164 18.40 -14.56 34.82
C ARG A 164 19.77 -14.48 35.50
N HIS A 165 20.02 -13.41 36.25
CA HIS A 165 21.27 -13.20 36.97
C HIS A 165 21.58 -14.34 37.96
N THR A 166 22.83 -14.78 37.99
CA THR A 166 23.36 -15.75 38.97
C THR A 166 23.77 -15.04 40.27
N SER A 167 22.81 -14.76 41.15
CA SER A 167 23.08 -14.25 42.50
C SER A 167 23.68 -15.34 43.40
N ARG A 168 24.98 -15.62 43.26
CA ARG A 168 25.76 -16.49 44.15
C ARG A 168 26.07 -15.80 45.48
N GLY A 169 26.12 -16.59 46.56
CA GLY A 169 26.92 -16.30 47.75
C GLY A 169 26.24 -15.43 48.82
N ARG A 170 25.43 -16.04 49.67
CA ARG A 170 25.08 -15.49 50.99
C ARG A 170 25.93 -16.18 52.05
N THR A 171 26.99 -15.50 52.52
CA THR A 171 27.83 -16.01 53.62
C THR A 171 27.69 -15.08 54.83
N MET A 172 27.23 -15.62 55.95
CA MET A 172 27.32 -14.95 57.24
C MET A 172 28.68 -15.28 57.87
N ILE A 173 29.41 -14.28 58.32
CA ILE A 173 30.42 -14.41 59.39
C ILE A 173 30.13 -13.30 60.39
N GLN A 174 30.20 -13.63 61.68
CA GLN A 174 29.92 -12.73 62.80
C GLN A 174 31.16 -12.61 63.68
N GLN A 175 31.50 -11.36 64.00
CA GLN A 175 32.16 -10.90 65.23
C GLN A 175 31.98 -9.39 65.34
#